data_AF-A0A8S4FX46-F1
#
_entry.id   AF-A0A8S4FX46-F1
#
_cell.length_a   1.000
_cell.length_b   1.000
_cell.length_c   1.000
_cell.angle_alpha   90.00
_cell.angle_beta   90.00
_cell.angle_gamma   90.00
#
_symmetry.space_group_name_H-M   'P 1'
#
loop_
_entity.id
_entity.type
_entity.pdbx_description
1 polymer ?
#
loop_
_entity_poly.entity_id
_entity_poly.type
_entity_poly.pdbx_seq_one_letter_code
_entity_poly.pdbx_strand_id
1 'polypeptide(L)'
;MKAFIGLVLLAAAASASVCPAESDPWTEDLLLPHPDCSKFYKCSYGEPVEQDCPAGLLYNEKQQYCDYPENVSCGQAARSGEWLPNGCPSSPTVHWLLPAENCNQYYQCVRGDKVLLQCMAGLHYNKVLQVCDYPENAGCA
;
A
#
# COMPACT_ATOMS: atom_id res chain seq x y z
N MET A 1 49.96 18.37 -16.28
CA MET A 1 49.14 18.70 -15.09
C MET A 1 47.83 17.91 -15.23
N LYS A 2 47.52 17.04 -14.26
CA LYS A 2 46.59 15.91 -14.38
C LYS A 2 45.12 16.35 -14.25
N ALA A 3 44.26 15.92 -15.17
CA ALA A 3 42.82 16.10 -15.08
C ALA A 3 42.21 14.96 -14.26
N PHE A 4 41.52 15.29 -13.16
CA PHE A 4 40.74 14.34 -12.37
C PHE A 4 39.31 14.30 -12.94
N ILE A 5 39.01 13.27 -13.73
CA ILE A 5 37.64 12.95 -14.15
C ILE A 5 36.95 12.31 -12.94
N GLY A 6 36.22 13.12 -12.17
CA GLY A 6 35.40 12.66 -11.07
C GLY A 6 34.18 11.91 -11.59
N LEU A 7 34.21 10.57 -11.49
CA LEU A 7 33.06 9.72 -11.76
C LEU A 7 32.05 9.90 -10.63
N VAL A 8 31.04 10.75 -10.81
CA VAL A 8 29.90 10.83 -9.90
C VAL A 8 29.02 9.62 -10.18
N LEU A 9 29.22 8.55 -9.40
CA LEU A 9 28.25 7.46 -9.32
C LEU A 9 27.00 8.01 -8.65
N LEU A 10 26.00 8.38 -9.44
CA LEU A 10 24.62 8.48 -8.98
C LEU A 10 24.19 7.08 -8.55
N ALA A 11 24.45 6.73 -7.30
CA ALA A 11 23.79 5.61 -6.68
C ALA A 11 22.30 5.97 -6.62
N ALA A 12 21.52 5.40 -7.55
CA ALA A 12 20.08 5.35 -7.39
C ALA A 12 19.83 4.54 -6.10
N ALA A 13 19.52 5.24 -5.01
CA ALA A 13 19.00 4.61 -3.81
C ALA A 13 17.61 4.08 -4.15
N ALA A 14 17.55 2.86 -4.68
CA ALA A 14 16.34 2.08 -4.69
C ALA A 14 16.05 1.75 -3.22
N SER A 15 14.94 2.26 -2.68
CA SER A 15 14.43 1.87 -1.37
C SER A 15 14.29 0.35 -1.34
N ALA A 16 15.26 -0.31 -0.73
CA ALA A 16 15.28 -1.74 -0.53
C ALA A 16 15.40 -1.98 0.98
N SER A 17 14.60 -2.93 1.44
CA SER A 17 14.56 -3.57 2.75
C SER A 17 15.94 -4.01 3.24
N VAL A 18 16.76 -3.06 3.71
CA VAL A 18 18.11 -3.31 4.21
C VAL A 18 18.14 -3.03 5.70
N CYS A 19 18.51 -4.04 6.47
CA CYS A 19 18.72 -3.91 7.90
C CYS A 19 20.09 -3.28 8.18
N PRO A 20 20.20 -2.39 9.17
CA PRO A 20 21.48 -1.84 9.58
C PRO A 20 22.34 -2.92 10.23
N ALA A 21 23.61 -3.03 9.83
CA ALA A 21 24.56 -4.04 10.31
C ALA A 21 24.89 -3.92 11.81
N GLU A 22 24.64 -2.75 12.40
CA GLU A 22 24.84 -2.45 13.82
C GLU A 22 23.45 -2.24 14.44
N SER A 23 22.83 -3.30 14.98
CA SER A 23 21.63 -3.15 15.80
C SER A 23 22.06 -2.58 17.15
N ASP A 24 21.97 -1.26 17.33
CA ASP A 24 22.15 -0.64 18.65
C ASP A 24 21.12 -1.28 19.62
N PRO A 25 21.56 -1.85 20.76
CA PRO A 25 20.67 -2.51 21.74
C PRO A 25 19.54 -1.62 22.26
N TRP A 26 19.61 -0.30 22.07
CA TRP A 26 18.62 0.67 22.53
C TRP A 26 17.69 1.19 21.44
N THR A 27 17.84 0.73 20.19
CA THR A 27 16.91 1.08 19.11
C THR A 27 15.64 0.24 19.17
N GLU A 28 14.49 0.90 19.03
CA GLU A 28 13.21 0.25 18.74
C GLU A 28 13.35 -0.72 17.54
N ASP A 29 12.63 -1.84 17.59
CA ASP A 29 12.65 -2.86 16.55
C ASP A 29 12.33 -2.24 15.17
N LEU A 30 13.32 -2.21 14.28
CA LEU A 30 13.12 -1.72 12.91
C LEU A 30 12.29 -2.73 12.12
N LEU A 31 11.10 -2.32 11.70
CA LEU A 31 10.23 -3.10 10.83
C LEU A 31 10.27 -2.54 9.41
N LEU A 32 10.40 -3.42 8.43
CA LEU A 32 10.51 -3.07 7.02
C LEU A 32 9.36 -3.69 6.23
N PRO A 33 8.89 -3.03 5.16
CA PRO A 33 7.84 -3.56 4.31
C PRO A 33 8.29 -4.82 3.56
N HIS A 34 7.40 -5.80 3.45
CA HIS A 34 7.59 -7.01 2.66
C HIS A 34 6.77 -6.94 1.35
N PRO A 35 7.21 -7.55 0.24
CA PRO A 35 6.46 -7.57 -1.02
C PRO A 35 5.05 -8.18 -0.93
N ASP A 36 4.91 -9.25 -0.14
CA ASP A 36 3.62 -9.77 0.37
C ASP A 36 3.18 -8.93 1.57
N CYS A 37 2.04 -8.27 1.43
CA CYS A 37 1.50 -7.35 2.42
C CYS A 37 0.96 -8.04 3.67
N SER A 38 0.71 -9.34 3.61
CA SER A 38 0.41 -10.13 4.80
C SER A 38 1.65 -10.39 5.66
N LYS A 39 2.80 -9.83 5.28
CA LYS A 39 4.08 -10.01 5.97
C LYS A 39 4.82 -8.69 6.14
N PHE A 40 5.84 -8.72 6.98
CA PHE A 40 6.83 -7.66 7.15
C PHE A 40 8.18 -8.28 7.51
N TYR A 41 9.26 -7.51 7.46
CA TYR A 41 10.54 -7.94 7.99
C TYR A 41 10.81 -7.28 9.33
N LYS A 42 11.33 -8.05 10.28
CA LYS A 42 11.95 -7.56 11.51
C LYS A 42 13.45 -7.71 11.41
N CYS A 43 14.20 -6.64 11.64
CA CYS A 43 15.66 -6.75 11.64
C CYS A 43 16.18 -7.48 12.88
N SER A 44 17.06 -8.48 12.66
CA SER A 44 17.74 -9.22 13.71
C SER A 44 19.20 -9.44 13.31
N TYR A 45 20.14 -8.97 14.12
CA TYR A 45 21.59 -9.06 13.84
C TYR A 45 22.00 -8.57 12.44
N GLY A 46 21.37 -7.49 11.98
CA GLY A 46 21.63 -6.92 10.65
C GLY A 46 20.96 -7.67 9.49
N GLU A 47 20.17 -8.70 9.77
CA GLU A 47 19.46 -9.49 8.77
C GLU A 47 17.93 -9.28 8.86
N PRO A 48 17.23 -9.15 7.72
CA PRO A 48 15.78 -9.07 7.71
C PRO A 48 15.17 -10.45 7.94
N VAL A 49 14.41 -10.60 9.03
CA VAL A 49 13.68 -11.83 9.36
C VAL A 49 12.21 -11.64 9.00
N GLU A 50 11.69 -12.49 8.12
CA GLU A 50 10.29 -12.46 7.70
C GLU A 50 9.35 -12.76 8.88
N GLN A 51 8.25 -12.02 8.97
CA GLN A 51 7.19 -12.17 9.95
C GLN A 51 5.84 -12.12 9.25
N ASP A 52 4.92 -13.00 9.64
CA ASP A 52 3.54 -12.96 9.18
C ASP A 52 2.71 -11.99 10.05
N CYS A 53 1.83 -11.25 9.39
CA CYS A 53 0.75 -10.57 10.07
C CYS A 53 -0.31 -11.59 10.54
N PRO A 54 -1.04 -11.29 11.63
CA PRO A 54 -2.22 -12.06 11.98
C PRO A 54 -3.20 -12.16 10.81
N ALA A 55 -3.93 -13.28 10.75
CA ALA A 55 -4.83 -13.56 9.63
C ALA A 55 -5.80 -12.41 9.35
N GLY A 56 -5.83 -11.94 8.11
CA GLY A 56 -6.70 -10.85 7.65
C GLY A 56 -6.14 -9.44 7.86
N LEU A 57 -4.95 -9.28 8.45
CA LEU A 57 -4.27 -8.00 8.61
C LEU A 57 -3.12 -7.84 7.61
N LEU A 58 -2.76 -6.60 7.32
CA LEU A 58 -1.70 -6.22 6.40
C LEU A 58 -0.73 -5.25 7.08
N TYR A 59 0.54 -5.27 6.67
CA TYR A 59 1.55 -4.40 7.28
C TYR A 59 1.33 -2.92 6.92
N ASN A 60 1.19 -2.09 7.96
CA ASN A 60 1.12 -0.64 7.87
C ASN A 60 2.52 -0.04 8.07
N GLU A 61 3.19 0.33 6.97
CA GLU A 61 4.53 0.93 7.05
C GLU A 61 4.55 2.24 7.85
N LYS A 62 3.47 3.04 7.79
CA LYS A 62 3.41 4.33 8.49
C LYS A 62 3.30 4.15 10.01
N GLN A 63 2.58 3.13 10.45
CA GLN A 63 2.33 2.89 11.86
C GLN A 63 3.21 1.78 12.46
N GLN A 64 3.97 1.08 11.61
CA GLN A 64 4.89 0.02 12.00
C GLN A 64 4.19 -1.15 12.73
N TYR A 65 3.00 -1.55 12.26
CA TYR A 65 2.29 -2.73 12.76
C TYR A 65 1.30 -3.28 11.71
N CYS A 66 0.77 -4.49 11.93
CA CYS A 66 -0.25 -5.08 11.07
C CYS A 66 -1.64 -4.49 11.37
N ASP A 67 -2.23 -3.81 10.41
CA ASP A 67 -3.53 -3.14 10.51
C ASP A 67 -4.53 -3.74 9.52
N TYR A 68 -5.78 -3.30 9.62
CA TYR A 68 -6.82 -3.66 8.68
C TYR A 68 -6.50 -3.15 7.26
N PRO A 69 -6.92 -3.88 6.21
CA PRO A 69 -6.62 -3.53 4.82
C PRO A 69 -6.98 -2.09 4.40
N GLU A 70 -8.03 -1.51 4.99
CA GLU A 70 -8.43 -0.11 4.77
C GLU A 70 -7.44 0.93 5.29
N ASN A 71 -6.60 0.57 6.24
CA ASN A 71 -5.66 1.48 6.90
C ASN A 71 -4.25 1.38 6.31
N VAL A 72 -4.02 0.47 5.35
CA VAL A 72 -2.72 0.25 4.73
C VAL A 72 -2.69 0.66 3.27
N SER A 73 -1.54 1.15 2.82
CA SER A 73 -1.27 1.39 1.39
C SER A 73 -0.47 0.24 0.75
N CYS A 74 -0.19 -0.82 1.51
CA CYS A 74 0.55 -1.97 1.02
C CYS A 74 -0.22 -2.64 -0.13
N GLY A 75 0.45 -2.86 -1.26
CA GLY A 75 -0.14 -3.47 -2.45
C GLY A 75 -0.94 -2.51 -3.34
N GLN A 76 -1.08 -1.23 -2.97
CA GLN A 76 -1.80 -0.24 -3.80
C GLN A 76 -0.89 0.55 -4.76
N ALA A 77 0.43 0.37 -4.69
CA ALA A 77 1.36 0.90 -5.68
C ALA A 77 2.61 0.01 -5.81
N ALA A 78 3.06 -0.20 -7.04
CA ALA A 78 4.48 -0.34 -7.39
C ALA A 78 5.17 -1.73 -7.44
N ARG A 79 4.49 -2.88 -7.57
CA ARG A 79 5.22 -4.14 -7.92
C ARG A 79 4.82 -4.92 -9.17
N SER A 80 3.75 -4.58 -9.88
CA SER A 80 3.42 -5.25 -11.16
C SER A 80 3.21 -4.30 -12.35
N GLY A 81 3.40 -2.98 -12.19
CA GLY A 81 3.02 -2.03 -13.25
C GLY A 81 1.51 -2.05 -13.56
N GLU A 82 0.73 -2.69 -12.69
CA GLU A 82 -0.69 -2.98 -12.83
C GLU A 82 -1.58 -2.00 -12.06
N TRP A 83 -1.00 -1.24 -11.12
CA TRP A 83 -1.70 -0.30 -10.24
C TRP A 83 -0.95 1.02 -10.14
N LEU A 84 -1.70 2.12 -10.26
CA LEU A 84 -1.26 3.50 -10.21
C LEU A 84 -1.24 4.01 -8.77
N PRO A 85 -0.43 5.05 -8.45
CA PRO A 85 -0.34 5.59 -7.09
C PRO A 85 -1.65 6.08 -6.47
N ASN A 86 -2.68 6.33 -7.30
CA ASN A 86 -4.01 6.76 -6.86
C ASN A 86 -4.94 5.58 -6.51
N GLY A 87 -4.45 4.35 -6.53
CA GLY A 87 -5.20 3.11 -6.28
C GLY A 87 -5.95 2.55 -7.48
N CYS A 88 -5.90 3.21 -8.65
CA CYS A 88 -6.53 2.69 -9.87
C CYS A 88 -5.63 1.67 -10.57
N PRO A 89 -6.21 0.69 -11.28
CA PRO A 89 -5.42 -0.18 -12.13
C PRO A 89 -4.87 0.61 -13.33
N SER A 90 -3.65 0.28 -13.75
CA SER A 90 -3.04 0.77 -14.98
C SER A 90 -3.68 0.11 -16.22
N SER A 91 -4.19 -1.11 -16.06
CA SER A 91 -4.94 -1.81 -17.12
C SER A 91 -6.41 -1.37 -17.12
N PRO A 92 -6.96 -0.91 -18.26
CA PRO A 92 -8.36 -0.53 -18.38
C PRO A 92 -9.33 -1.72 -18.36
N THR A 93 -8.83 -2.96 -18.40
CA THR A 93 -9.66 -4.17 -18.33
C THR A 93 -10.03 -4.56 -16.91
N VAL A 94 -9.33 -4.02 -15.91
CA VAL A 94 -9.61 -4.30 -14.50
C VAL A 94 -10.67 -3.29 -14.04
N HIS A 95 -11.86 -3.78 -13.77
CA HIS A 95 -12.91 -2.97 -13.16
C HIS A 95 -12.74 -3.00 -11.64
N TRP A 96 -12.32 -1.87 -11.08
CA TRP A 96 -12.10 -1.70 -9.65
C TRP A 96 -12.66 -0.36 -9.20
N LEU A 97 -13.45 -0.40 -8.14
CA LEU A 97 -14.09 0.74 -7.52
C LEU A 97 -13.40 1.05 -6.18
N LEU A 98 -13.23 2.34 -5.90
CA LEU A 98 -12.56 2.82 -4.70
C LEU A 98 -13.56 3.58 -3.81
N PRO A 99 -13.39 3.53 -2.48
CA PRO A 99 -14.24 4.30 -1.58
C PRO A 99 -14.03 5.81 -1.75
N ALA A 100 -15.09 6.58 -1.57
CA ALA A 100 -15.04 8.03 -1.41
C ALA A 100 -15.31 8.42 0.05
N GLU A 101 -15.11 9.69 0.39
CA GLU A 101 -15.37 10.21 1.75
C GLU A 101 -16.85 10.14 2.12
N ASN A 102 -17.75 10.40 1.16
CA ASN A 102 -19.18 10.27 1.37
C ASN A 102 -19.62 8.83 1.09
N CYS A 103 -20.33 8.18 2.03
CA CYS A 103 -20.76 6.78 1.89
C CYS A 103 -21.63 6.50 0.66
N ASN A 104 -22.37 7.49 0.17
CA ASN A 104 -23.19 7.39 -1.03
C ASN A 104 -22.37 7.61 -2.32
N GLN A 105 -21.06 7.83 -2.23
CA GLN A 105 -20.17 8.07 -3.35
C GLN A 105 -19.05 7.03 -3.42
N TYR A 106 -18.52 6.83 -4.61
CA TYR A 106 -17.39 5.95 -4.89
C TYR A 106 -16.63 6.46 -6.11
N TYR A 107 -15.39 6.03 -6.28
CA TYR A 107 -14.64 6.30 -7.51
C TYR A 107 -14.65 5.10 -8.43
N GLN A 108 -14.92 5.32 -9.70
CA GLN A 108 -14.63 4.38 -10.77
C GLN A 108 -13.33 4.78 -11.47
N CYS A 109 -12.45 3.81 -11.70
CA CYS A 109 -11.25 4.04 -12.48
C CYS A 109 -11.54 4.00 -13.98
N VAL A 110 -11.26 5.09 -14.68
CA VAL A 110 -11.40 5.19 -16.14
C VAL A 110 -10.05 5.56 -16.72
N ARG A 111 -9.41 4.61 -17.41
CA ARG A 111 -8.05 4.76 -17.96
C ARG A 111 -7.02 5.21 -16.92
N GLY A 112 -7.19 4.76 -15.69
CA GLY A 112 -6.30 5.09 -14.57
C GLY A 112 -6.69 6.33 -13.76
N ASP A 113 -7.67 7.11 -14.22
CA ASP A 113 -8.15 8.29 -13.50
C ASP A 113 -9.36 7.96 -12.64
N LYS A 114 -9.43 8.55 -11.45
CA LYS A 114 -10.59 8.42 -10.55
C LYS A 114 -11.72 9.32 -11.02
N VAL A 115 -12.86 8.73 -11.34
CA VAL A 115 -14.11 9.43 -11.64
C VAL A 115 -15.05 9.25 -10.46
N LEU A 116 -15.43 10.34 -9.81
CA LEU A 116 -16.38 10.32 -8.68
C LEU A 116 -17.80 10.04 -9.20
N LEU A 117 -18.41 9.01 -8.66
CA LEU A 117 -19.77 8.59 -8.95
C LEU A 117 -20.58 8.52 -7.67
N GLN A 118 -21.90 8.53 -7.85
CA GLN A 118 -22.86 8.50 -6.77
C GLN A 118 -23.76 7.28 -6.91
N CYS A 119 -24.01 6.61 -5.79
CA CYS A 119 -24.98 5.53 -5.70
C CYS A 119 -26.40 6.07 -5.89
N MET A 120 -27.32 5.18 -6.25
CA MET A 120 -28.75 5.53 -6.25
C MET A 120 -29.20 5.95 -4.85
N ALA A 121 -30.29 6.73 -4.80
CA ALA A 121 -30.81 7.28 -3.56
C ALA A 121 -31.03 6.18 -2.51
N GLY A 122 -30.42 6.36 -1.33
CA GLY A 122 -30.53 5.44 -0.20
C GLY A 122 -29.54 4.28 -0.18
N LEU A 123 -28.64 4.15 -1.17
CA LEU A 123 -27.61 3.11 -1.19
C LEU A 123 -26.23 3.65 -0.80
N HIS A 124 -25.40 2.80 -0.19
CA HIS A 124 -24.01 3.09 0.16
C HIS A 124 -23.06 2.19 -0.61
N TYR A 125 -21.86 2.69 -0.88
CA TYR A 125 -20.83 1.90 -1.55
C TYR A 125 -20.28 0.80 -0.63
N ASN A 126 -20.42 -0.44 -1.05
CA ASN A 126 -19.85 -1.61 -0.38
C ASN A 126 -18.47 -1.92 -0.99
N LYS A 127 -17.40 -1.57 -0.26
CA LYS A 127 -16.01 -1.77 -0.71
C LYS A 127 -15.64 -3.25 -0.92
N VAL A 128 -16.32 -4.16 -0.21
CA VAL A 128 -16.06 -5.60 -0.26
C VAL A 128 -16.71 -6.23 -1.49
N LEU A 129 -17.98 -5.88 -1.74
CA LEU A 129 -18.74 -6.41 -2.87
C LEU A 129 -18.55 -5.60 -4.17
N GLN A 130 -17.87 -4.44 -4.12
CA GLN A 130 -17.62 -3.55 -5.25
C GLN A 130 -18.92 -3.11 -5.95
N VAL A 131 -19.92 -2.74 -5.15
CA VAL A 131 -21.27 -2.37 -5.62
C VAL A 131 -21.93 -1.38 -4.66
N CYS A 132 -22.94 -0.64 -5.12
CA CYS A 132 -23.85 0.08 -4.23
C CYS A 132 -24.83 -0.91 -3.60
N ASP A 133 -24.86 -0.95 -2.27
CA ASP A 133 -25.65 -1.87 -1.46
C ASP A 133 -26.45 -1.08 -0.41
N TYR A 134 -27.32 -1.76 0.33
CA TYR A 134 -28.02 -1.17 1.45
C TYR A 134 -27.04 -0.73 2.54
N PRO A 135 -27.28 0.41 3.24
CA PRO A 135 -26.39 0.96 4.26
C PRO A 135 -25.94 -0.04 5.32
N GLU A 136 -26.84 -0.91 5.78
CA GLU A 136 -26.57 -1.96 6.77
C GLU A 136 -25.58 -3.03 6.30
N ASN A 137 -25.42 -3.21 4.98
CA ASN A 137 -24.50 -4.18 4.38
C ASN A 137 -23.20 -3.54 3.89
N ALA A 138 -23.21 -2.23 3.64
CA ALA A 138 -22.09 -1.53 3.02
C ALA A 138 -20.87 -1.36 3.96
N GLY A 139 -21.08 -1.41 5.28
CA GLY A 139 -20.01 -1.30 6.27
C GLY A 139 -19.29 0.06 6.24
N CYS A 140 -19.98 1.11 5.77
CA CYS A 140 -19.49 2.48 5.81
C CYS A 140 -19.79 3.07 7.21
N ALA A 141 -18.76 3.53 7.92
CA ALA A 141 -18.84 4.09 9.27
C ALA A 141 -18.72 5.62 9.27
#